data_AF-A0AAD4PV45-F1
#
_entry.id   AF-A0AAD4PV45-F1
#
_cell.length_a   1.000
_cell.length_b   1.000
_cell.length_c   1.000
_cell.angle_alpha   90.00
_cell.angle_beta   90.00
_cell.angle_gamma   90.00
#
_symmetry.space_group_name_H-M   'P 1'
#
loop_
_entity.id
_entity.type
_entity.pdbx_description
1 polymer ?
#
loop_
_entity_poly.entity_id
_entity_poly.type
_entity_poly.pdbx_seq_one_letter_code
_entity_poly.pdbx_strand_id
1 'polypeptide(L)'
;MVDYVSGSGSGIGSTGKPVEFSAPVFKQDVASLCSALEAPYDESILDKILDVYTENFRRGAVLWKATNRPKDGIAFRFYERAKVEVVAPAIEANLLQADHPMIPLIRSWADINDKAIASCDFDPAMGLNKTWIWLGGRPSIDELLKVPNVPESIRALGAQFKEVGLDTVRHTAVDWRTSTVNIYFWVNGEIDLEIANRLVGLSGGTALTKEKLDEIKSQLIPEGFTFATTINSATGNIERVAVYALRLDGNALPPVGERLATFFQDAKSYDHKDINIVAWSFGRGEKGTKDYIKGERSYSGELNNVLQGWGSPLKPETAVA
;
A
#
# COMPACT_ATOMS: atom_id res chain seq x y z
N MET A 1 3.07 27.36 31.18
CA MET A 1 2.19 28.01 30.20
C MET A 1 3.07 28.40 29.05
N VAL A 2 3.12 27.56 28.03
CA VAL A 2 3.88 27.82 26.79
C VAL A 2 2.83 27.76 25.70
N ASP A 3 2.51 28.92 25.15
CA ASP A 3 1.51 29.08 24.12
C ASP A 3 2.01 28.43 22.82
N TYR A 4 1.29 27.39 22.39
CA TYR A 4 1.47 26.80 21.08
C TYR A 4 0.86 27.75 20.06
N VAL A 5 1.71 28.38 19.26
CA VAL A 5 1.31 29.12 18.06
C VAL A 5 0.74 28.11 17.07
N SER A 6 -0.57 28.20 16.84
CA SER A 6 -1.30 27.49 15.81
C SER A 6 -0.83 27.96 14.42
N GLY A 7 0.08 27.21 13.82
CA GLY A 7 0.38 27.31 12.40
C GLY A 7 -0.80 26.79 11.59
N SER A 8 -1.61 27.70 11.07
CA SER A 8 -2.66 27.44 10.08
C SER A 8 -2.04 27.06 8.74
N GLY A 9 -1.69 25.78 8.60
CA GLY A 9 -1.48 25.15 7.30
C GLY A 9 -2.83 25.05 6.59
N SER A 10 -3.17 26.09 5.83
CA SER A 10 -4.32 26.11 4.93
C SER A 10 -4.08 25.11 3.80
N GLY A 11 -4.51 23.86 4.00
CA GLY A 11 -4.77 22.91 2.92
C GLY A 11 -5.98 23.39 2.13
N ILE A 12 -5.80 24.42 1.31
CA ILE A 12 -6.75 24.81 0.28
C ILE A 12 -6.89 23.59 -0.62
N GLY A 13 -8.08 22.99 -0.66
CA GLY A 13 -8.42 22.03 -1.71
C GLY A 13 -8.12 22.69 -3.05
N SER A 14 -7.08 22.21 -3.73
CA SER A 14 -6.63 22.74 -5.00
C SER A 14 -7.75 22.57 -6.02
N THR A 15 -8.48 23.65 -6.30
CA THR A 15 -9.39 23.79 -7.45
C THR A 15 -8.63 23.96 -8.77
N GLY A 16 -7.31 23.80 -8.76
CA GLY A 16 -6.46 23.80 -9.94
C GLY A 16 -6.58 22.51 -10.73
N LYS A 17 -6.40 22.60 -12.05
CA LYS A 17 -6.26 21.44 -12.95
C LYS A 17 -5.20 20.48 -12.39
N PRO A 18 -5.33 19.16 -12.62
CA PRO A 18 -4.34 18.23 -12.10
C PRO A 18 -3.04 18.51 -12.83
N VAL A 19 -1.94 18.52 -12.09
CA VAL A 19 -0.63 18.71 -12.72
C VAL A 19 -0.20 17.36 -13.26
N GLU A 20 0.15 17.31 -14.55
CA GLU A 20 0.75 16.13 -15.16
C GLU A 20 2.06 15.78 -14.43
N PHE A 21 2.37 14.49 -14.34
CA PHE A 21 3.61 14.03 -13.73
C PHE A 21 4.83 14.67 -14.41
N SER A 22 5.75 15.21 -13.61
CA SER A 22 6.99 15.84 -14.07
C SER A 22 8.17 15.23 -13.31
N ALA A 23 9.03 14.49 -14.01
CA ALA A 23 10.18 13.83 -13.39
C ALA A 23 11.13 14.81 -12.65
N PRO A 24 11.50 15.99 -13.20
CA PRO A 24 12.34 16.94 -12.47
C PRO A 24 11.72 17.46 -11.17
N VAL A 25 10.41 17.72 -11.18
CA VAL A 25 9.67 18.16 -9.98
C VAL A 25 9.59 17.02 -8.96
N PHE A 26 9.25 15.82 -9.44
CA PHE A 26 9.18 14.62 -8.62
C PHE A 26 10.50 14.33 -7.91
N LYS A 27 11.65 14.45 -8.59
CA LYS A 27 12.97 14.30 -7.96
C LYS A 27 13.17 15.25 -6.78
N GLN A 28 12.79 16.52 -6.94
CA GLN A 28 12.89 17.52 -5.87
C GLN A 28 11.97 17.19 -4.69
N ASP A 29 10.75 16.74 -4.98
CA ASP A 29 9.80 16.32 -3.95
C ASP A 29 10.29 15.08 -3.19
N VAL A 30 10.84 14.08 -3.89
CA VAL A 30 11.43 12.87 -3.28
C VAL A 30 12.58 13.27 -2.34
N ALA A 31 13.52 14.09 -2.82
CA ALA A 31 14.67 14.50 -2.02
C ALA A 31 14.24 15.30 -0.78
N SER A 32 13.27 16.19 -0.94
CA SER A 32 12.72 16.99 0.17
C SER A 32 12.03 16.11 1.21
N LEU A 33 11.19 15.16 0.77
CA LEU A 33 10.47 14.26 1.65
C LEU A 33 11.41 13.26 2.35
N CYS A 34 12.44 12.75 1.66
CA CYS A 34 13.49 11.94 2.27
C CYS A 34 14.21 12.72 3.36
N SER A 35 14.59 13.97 3.09
CA SER A 35 15.25 14.83 4.08
C SER A 35 14.36 15.10 5.29
N ALA A 36 13.08 15.41 5.09
CA ALA A 36 12.13 15.70 6.17
C ALA A 36 11.90 14.50 7.11
N LEU A 37 11.98 13.28 6.57
CA LEU A 37 11.72 12.05 7.30
C LEU A 37 12.97 11.27 7.71
N GLU A 38 14.16 11.85 7.50
CA GLU A 38 15.46 11.22 7.68
C GLU A 38 15.54 9.84 6.99
N ALA A 39 14.95 9.74 5.79
CA ALA A 39 14.92 8.51 5.02
C ALA A 39 16.11 8.43 4.04
N PRO A 40 16.61 7.22 3.73
CA PRO A 40 17.63 7.02 2.71
C PRO A 40 17.21 7.57 1.33
N TYR A 41 18.17 8.05 0.57
CA TYR A 41 17.99 8.59 -0.77
C TYR A 41 19.24 8.34 -1.61
N ASP A 42 19.08 7.87 -2.85
CA ASP A 42 20.14 7.76 -3.85
C ASP A 42 19.63 8.30 -5.19
N GLU A 43 20.15 9.45 -5.61
CA GLU A 43 19.72 10.10 -6.84
C GLU A 43 19.94 9.23 -8.08
N SER A 44 21.03 8.45 -8.12
CA SER A 44 21.34 7.59 -9.27
C SER A 44 20.34 6.44 -9.41
N ILE A 45 19.87 5.91 -8.28
CA ILE A 45 18.82 4.88 -8.25
C ILE A 45 17.48 5.48 -8.64
N LEU A 46 17.15 6.68 -8.14
CA LEU A 46 15.93 7.37 -8.52
C LEU A 46 15.88 7.66 -10.02
N ASP A 47 16.95 8.22 -10.59
CA ASP A 47 17.04 8.53 -12.03
C ASP A 47 16.82 7.28 -12.86
N LYS A 48 17.48 6.19 -12.49
CA LYS A 48 17.32 4.90 -13.13
C LYS A 48 15.89 4.36 -13.07
N ILE A 49 15.19 4.52 -11.93
CA ILE A 49 13.77 4.13 -11.82
C ILE A 49 12.90 4.97 -12.77
N LEU A 50 13.11 6.29 -12.78
CA LEU A 50 12.32 7.22 -13.59
C LEU A 50 12.54 6.99 -15.09
N ASP A 51 13.77 6.75 -15.51
CA ASP A 51 14.10 6.45 -16.92
C ASP A 51 13.41 5.16 -17.39
N VAL A 52 13.45 4.11 -16.57
CA VAL A 52 12.88 2.79 -16.92
C VAL A 52 11.35 2.83 -16.98
N TYR A 53 10.71 3.58 -16.08
CA TYR A 53 9.26 3.58 -15.91
C TYR A 53 8.61 4.93 -16.28
N THR A 54 9.25 5.73 -17.14
CA THR A 54 8.77 7.08 -17.52
C THR A 54 7.29 7.07 -17.93
N GLU A 55 6.92 6.17 -18.85
CA GLU A 55 5.55 6.10 -19.35
C GLU A 55 4.55 5.64 -18.30
N ASN A 56 4.96 4.74 -17.39
CA ASN A 56 4.11 4.28 -16.29
C ASN A 56 3.83 5.41 -15.29
N PHE A 57 4.83 6.22 -14.94
CA PHE A 57 4.64 7.39 -14.07
C PHE A 57 3.79 8.45 -14.75
N ARG A 58 3.95 8.65 -16.06
CA ARG A 58 3.17 9.63 -16.83
C ARG A 58 1.69 9.27 -16.89
N ARG A 59 1.34 8.00 -17.12
CA ARG A 59 -0.06 7.58 -17.33
C ARG A 59 -0.76 7.05 -16.07
N GLY A 60 0.00 6.50 -15.13
CA GLY A 60 -0.50 5.92 -13.91
C GLY A 60 -0.93 6.97 -12.88
N ALA A 61 -1.50 6.50 -11.77
CA ALA A 61 -1.62 7.31 -10.56
C ALA A 61 -0.37 7.10 -9.69
N VAL A 62 0.35 8.17 -9.41
CA VAL A 62 1.55 8.16 -8.57
C VAL A 62 1.16 8.46 -7.14
N LEU A 63 1.76 7.76 -6.18
CA LEU A 63 1.49 7.95 -4.76
C LEU A 63 2.72 7.69 -3.89
N TRP A 64 2.72 8.30 -2.72
CA TRP A 64 3.70 8.15 -1.67
C TRP A 64 3.32 7.08 -0.66
N LYS A 65 4.31 6.55 0.03
CA LYS A 65 4.13 5.67 1.18
C LYS A 65 5.26 5.84 2.19
N ALA A 66 4.90 5.79 3.46
CA ALA A 66 5.82 5.80 4.59
C ALA A 66 5.30 4.92 5.73
N THR A 67 6.12 4.69 6.75
CA THR A 67 5.68 4.11 8.02
C THR A 67 5.98 5.04 9.19
N ASN A 68 5.44 4.76 10.36
CA ASN A 68 5.84 5.46 11.59
C ASN A 68 7.10 4.88 12.25
N ARG A 69 7.79 3.92 11.61
CA ARG A 69 9.05 3.39 12.14
C ARG A 69 10.17 4.42 11.98
N PRO A 70 11.01 4.64 13.01
CA PRO A 70 12.12 5.60 12.91
C PRO A 70 13.05 5.26 11.74
N LYS A 71 13.41 6.26 10.94
CA LYS A 71 14.38 6.18 9.83
C LYS A 71 14.08 5.11 8.77
N ASP A 72 12.85 4.61 8.72
CA ASP A 72 12.41 3.70 7.68
C ASP A 72 12.44 4.41 6.32
N GLY A 73 12.56 3.64 5.24
CA GLY A 73 12.50 4.19 3.89
C GLY A 73 11.16 4.89 3.61
N ILE A 74 11.17 5.81 2.65
CA ILE A 74 9.94 6.18 1.95
C ILE A 74 9.82 5.30 0.70
N ALA A 75 8.60 5.12 0.23
CA ALA A 75 8.35 4.47 -1.04
C ALA A 75 7.45 5.35 -1.90
N PHE A 76 7.55 5.17 -3.20
CA PHE A 76 6.61 5.70 -4.16
C PHE A 76 6.14 4.60 -5.11
N ARG A 77 4.95 4.75 -5.65
CA ARG A 77 4.33 3.75 -6.52
C ARG A 77 3.65 4.44 -7.68
N PHE A 78 3.64 3.80 -8.83
CA PHE A 78 2.59 4.05 -9.82
C PHE A 78 1.55 2.93 -9.74
N TYR A 79 0.28 3.28 -9.71
CA TYR A 79 -0.81 2.39 -10.08
C TYR A 79 -1.11 2.58 -11.56
N GLU A 80 -0.96 1.50 -12.29
CA GLU A 80 -1.16 1.47 -13.73
C GLU A 80 -2.65 1.45 -14.08
N ARG A 81 -3.00 1.94 -15.27
CA ARG A 81 -4.39 2.02 -15.76
C ARG A 81 -4.73 0.94 -16.77
N ALA A 82 -3.74 0.27 -17.32
CA ALA A 82 -3.90 -0.77 -18.34
C ALA A 82 -2.93 -1.93 -18.12
N LYS A 83 -3.25 -3.10 -18.67
CA LYS A 83 -2.36 -4.26 -18.60
C LYS A 83 -1.09 -3.99 -19.43
N VAL A 84 0.06 -4.00 -18.75
CA VAL A 84 1.39 -3.80 -19.34
C VAL A 84 2.41 -4.69 -18.65
N GLU A 85 3.49 -5.03 -19.35
CA GLU A 85 4.63 -5.73 -18.75
C GLU A 85 5.42 -4.73 -17.88
N VAL A 86 5.74 -5.10 -16.64
CA VAL A 86 6.52 -4.25 -15.71
C VAL A 86 7.76 -4.95 -15.12
N VAL A 87 7.96 -6.25 -15.36
CA VAL A 87 9.04 -7.04 -14.74
C VAL A 87 10.27 -7.08 -15.65
N ALA A 88 10.10 -7.25 -16.96
CA ALA A 88 11.20 -7.27 -17.91
C ALA A 88 11.99 -5.94 -17.94
N PRO A 89 11.37 -4.75 -17.95
CA PRO A 89 12.11 -3.48 -17.84
C PRO A 89 12.98 -3.39 -16.57
N ALA A 90 12.49 -3.90 -15.42
CA ALA A 90 13.30 -3.95 -14.21
C ALA A 90 14.50 -4.90 -14.33
N ILE A 91 14.33 -6.05 -14.98
CA ILE A 91 15.43 -7.00 -15.20
C ILE A 91 16.48 -6.39 -16.13
N GLU A 92 16.06 -5.86 -17.28
CA GLU A 92 16.94 -5.23 -18.28
C GLU A 92 17.72 -4.07 -17.68
N ALA A 93 17.08 -3.30 -16.80
CA ALA A 93 17.72 -2.21 -16.10
C ALA A 93 18.62 -2.69 -14.94
N ASN A 94 18.62 -3.95 -14.51
CA ASN A 94 19.24 -4.38 -13.24
C ASN A 94 18.63 -3.69 -12.00
N LEU A 95 17.32 -3.46 -12.01
CA LEU A 95 16.51 -3.14 -10.82
C LEU A 95 15.92 -4.42 -10.19
N LEU A 96 15.95 -5.54 -10.91
CA LEU A 96 15.54 -6.87 -10.45
C LEU A 96 16.50 -7.91 -11.01
N GLN A 97 16.88 -8.91 -10.20
CA GLN A 97 17.70 -10.03 -10.67
C GLN A 97 16.87 -10.96 -11.56
N ALA A 98 17.42 -11.33 -12.72
CA ALA A 98 16.71 -12.12 -13.74
C ALA A 98 16.29 -13.53 -13.26
N ASP A 99 17.02 -14.08 -12.29
CA ASP A 99 16.81 -15.40 -11.71
C ASP A 99 16.00 -15.36 -10.39
N HIS A 100 15.41 -14.21 -10.05
CA HIS A 100 14.66 -14.08 -8.81
C HIS A 100 13.49 -15.09 -8.75
N PRO A 101 13.39 -15.93 -7.71
CA PRO A 101 12.49 -17.08 -7.68
C PRO A 101 11.00 -16.73 -7.73
N MET A 102 10.65 -15.48 -7.41
CA MET A 102 9.27 -14.98 -7.41
C MET A 102 8.78 -14.44 -8.77
N ILE A 103 9.65 -14.33 -9.78
CA ILE A 103 9.26 -13.86 -11.12
C ILE A 103 8.14 -14.73 -11.74
N PRO A 104 8.21 -16.07 -11.72
CA PRO A 104 7.13 -16.90 -12.26
C PRO A 104 5.79 -16.67 -11.55
N LEU A 105 5.80 -16.46 -10.24
CA LEU A 105 4.59 -16.20 -9.46
C LEU A 105 3.91 -14.90 -9.87
N ILE A 106 4.64 -13.78 -9.88
CA ILE A 106 4.03 -12.48 -10.17
C ILE A 106 3.47 -12.43 -11.60
N ARG A 107 4.16 -13.07 -12.56
CA ARG A 107 3.69 -13.18 -13.95
C ARG A 107 2.41 -14.00 -14.04
N SER A 108 2.35 -15.12 -13.33
CA SER A 108 1.15 -15.97 -13.32
C SER A 108 -0.06 -15.24 -12.73
N TRP A 109 0.14 -14.41 -11.69
CA TRP A 109 -0.93 -13.54 -11.19
C TRP A 109 -1.28 -12.39 -12.13
N ALA A 110 -0.30 -11.79 -12.84
CA ALA A 110 -0.58 -10.80 -13.87
C ALA A 110 -1.38 -11.37 -15.07
N ASP A 111 -1.30 -12.70 -15.27
CA ASP A 111 -2.00 -13.43 -16.33
C ASP A 111 -3.22 -14.23 -15.85
N ILE A 112 -3.66 -14.03 -14.61
CA ILE A 112 -4.85 -14.71 -14.08
C ILE A 112 -6.11 -14.42 -14.91
N ASN A 113 -6.20 -13.21 -15.50
CA ASN A 113 -7.21 -12.82 -16.47
C ASN A 113 -6.77 -11.56 -17.25
N ASP A 114 -7.53 -11.18 -18.28
CA ASP A 114 -7.21 -10.04 -19.16
C ASP A 114 -7.34 -8.66 -18.48
N LYS A 115 -8.04 -8.60 -17.34
CA LYS A 115 -8.24 -7.36 -16.58
C LYS A 115 -7.20 -7.17 -15.47
N ALA A 116 -6.33 -8.15 -15.24
CA ALA A 116 -5.30 -8.03 -14.22
C ALA A 116 -4.26 -6.98 -14.64
N ILE A 117 -3.91 -6.08 -13.72
CA ILE A 117 -3.02 -4.94 -13.99
C ILE A 117 -1.86 -4.98 -13.01
N ALA A 118 -0.63 -4.97 -13.56
CA ALA A 118 0.59 -4.90 -12.78
C ALA A 118 1.01 -3.45 -12.49
N SER A 119 1.62 -3.22 -11.34
CA SER A 119 2.06 -1.91 -10.83
C SER A 119 3.32 -2.09 -9.99
N CYS A 120 4.11 -1.05 -9.80
CA CYS A 120 5.40 -1.15 -9.08
C CYS A 120 5.54 -0.13 -7.96
N ASP A 121 6.06 -0.59 -6.83
CA ASP A 121 6.44 0.16 -5.63
C ASP A 121 7.97 0.21 -5.57
N PHE A 122 8.53 1.39 -5.33
CA PHE A 122 9.95 1.68 -5.38
C PHE A 122 10.40 2.38 -4.11
N ASP A 123 11.67 2.17 -3.76
CA ASP A 123 12.37 2.94 -2.74
C ASP A 123 13.45 3.78 -3.44
N PRO A 124 13.55 5.09 -3.17
CA PRO A 124 14.49 5.95 -3.88
C PRO A 124 15.96 5.62 -3.59
N ALA A 125 16.28 4.86 -2.54
CA ALA A 125 17.66 4.42 -2.26
C ALA A 125 17.96 3.00 -2.73
N MET A 126 16.93 2.18 -2.99
CA MET A 126 17.09 0.74 -3.17
C MET A 126 16.41 0.17 -4.43
N GLY A 127 15.78 0.99 -5.27
CA GLY A 127 15.21 0.51 -6.53
C GLY A 127 13.83 -0.10 -6.35
N LEU A 128 13.50 -1.06 -7.20
CA LEU A 128 12.24 -1.80 -7.14
C LEU A 128 12.08 -2.50 -5.79
N ASN A 129 10.97 -2.25 -5.11
CA ASN A 129 10.64 -2.82 -3.80
C ASN A 129 9.60 -3.93 -3.94
N LYS A 130 8.45 -3.61 -4.56
CA LYS A 130 7.37 -4.57 -4.79
C LYS A 130 6.78 -4.45 -6.18
N THR A 131 6.25 -5.55 -6.69
CA THR A 131 5.30 -5.54 -7.81
C THR A 131 3.93 -5.95 -7.30
N TRP A 132 2.92 -5.17 -7.67
CA TRP A 132 1.52 -5.29 -7.26
C TRP A 132 0.66 -5.72 -8.44
N ILE A 133 -0.30 -6.61 -8.21
CA ILE A 133 -1.31 -6.97 -9.20
C ILE A 133 -2.68 -6.57 -8.64
N TRP A 134 -3.40 -5.69 -9.33
CA TRP A 134 -4.85 -5.62 -9.20
C TRP A 134 -5.45 -6.75 -10.01
N LEU A 135 -6.29 -7.59 -9.39
CA LEU A 135 -6.73 -8.86 -9.99
C LEU A 135 -7.91 -8.72 -10.98
N GLY A 136 -8.26 -7.49 -11.40
CA GLY A 136 -9.34 -7.26 -12.35
C GLY A 136 -10.74 -7.40 -11.75
N GLY A 137 -10.87 -7.40 -10.43
CA GLY A 137 -12.13 -7.62 -9.73
C GLY A 137 -11.93 -8.14 -8.31
N ARG A 138 -12.75 -9.14 -7.94
CA ARG A 138 -12.80 -9.76 -6.62
C ARG A 138 -12.83 -11.30 -6.73
N PRO A 139 -11.80 -11.93 -7.34
CA PRO A 139 -11.76 -13.40 -7.40
C PRO A 139 -11.74 -14.02 -6.01
N SER A 140 -12.19 -15.26 -5.93
CA SER A 140 -12.08 -16.08 -4.73
C SER A 140 -10.62 -16.42 -4.43
N ILE A 141 -10.33 -16.69 -3.16
CA ILE A 141 -9.01 -17.17 -2.72
C ILE A 141 -8.64 -18.50 -3.40
N ASP A 142 -9.60 -19.36 -3.69
CA ASP A 142 -9.36 -20.61 -4.42
C ASP A 142 -8.89 -20.37 -5.84
N GLU A 143 -9.50 -19.43 -6.56
CA GLU A 143 -9.06 -19.07 -7.91
C GLU A 143 -7.64 -18.53 -7.89
N LEU A 144 -7.32 -17.65 -6.93
CA LEU A 144 -5.96 -17.11 -6.79
C LEU A 144 -4.93 -18.20 -6.50
N LEU A 145 -5.23 -19.12 -5.58
CA LEU A 145 -4.28 -20.15 -5.12
C LEU A 145 -4.07 -21.26 -6.16
N LYS A 146 -5.04 -21.47 -7.07
CA LYS A 146 -4.93 -22.43 -8.19
C LYS A 146 -4.10 -21.93 -9.38
N VAL A 147 -3.76 -20.65 -9.41
CA VAL A 147 -2.90 -20.07 -10.46
C VAL A 147 -1.55 -20.83 -10.52
N PRO A 148 -1.00 -21.05 -11.73
CA PRO A 148 0.34 -21.62 -11.87
C PRO A 148 1.39 -20.88 -11.03
N ASN A 149 2.44 -21.60 -10.64
CA ASN A 149 3.60 -21.04 -9.91
C ASN A 149 3.30 -20.45 -8.52
N VAL A 150 2.06 -20.50 -8.01
CA VAL A 150 1.81 -20.26 -6.57
C VAL A 150 2.64 -21.29 -5.77
N PRO A 151 3.44 -20.89 -4.77
CA PRO A 151 4.15 -21.83 -3.92
C PRO A 151 3.19 -22.72 -3.11
N GLU A 152 3.56 -23.98 -2.89
CA GLU A 152 2.72 -24.93 -2.14
C GLU A 152 2.49 -24.48 -0.69
N SER A 153 3.51 -23.88 -0.08
CA SER A 153 3.46 -23.20 1.21
C SER A 153 2.36 -22.14 1.30
N ILE A 154 2.06 -21.42 0.21
CA ILE A 154 0.98 -20.43 0.15
C ILE A 154 -0.36 -21.12 -0.15
N ARG A 155 -0.39 -22.11 -1.06
CA ARG A 155 -1.60 -22.90 -1.35
C ARG A 155 -2.18 -23.55 -0.10
N ALA A 156 -1.33 -24.07 0.77
CA ALA A 156 -1.72 -24.74 2.01
C ALA A 156 -2.52 -23.83 2.98
N LEU A 157 -2.42 -22.50 2.83
CA LEU A 157 -3.14 -21.53 3.68
C LEU A 157 -4.61 -21.37 3.30
N GLY A 158 -5.07 -21.93 2.17
CA GLY A 158 -6.43 -21.70 1.66
C GLY A 158 -7.54 -22.04 2.65
N ALA A 159 -7.41 -23.16 3.38
CA ALA A 159 -8.37 -23.55 4.41
C ALA A 159 -8.37 -22.56 5.60
N GLN A 160 -7.17 -22.17 6.06
CA GLN A 160 -7.00 -21.21 7.16
C GLN A 160 -7.62 -19.85 6.82
N PHE A 161 -7.43 -19.35 5.59
CA PHE A 161 -8.03 -18.08 5.15
C PHE A 161 -9.56 -18.15 5.18
N LYS A 162 -10.15 -19.22 4.65
CA LYS A 162 -11.61 -19.39 4.64
C LYS A 162 -12.20 -19.49 6.04
N GLU A 163 -11.52 -20.19 6.96
CA GLU A 163 -11.96 -20.35 8.35
C GLU A 163 -12.17 -19.01 9.05
N VAL A 164 -11.34 -18.01 8.73
CA VAL A 164 -11.46 -16.65 9.28
C VAL A 164 -12.21 -15.67 8.37
N GLY A 165 -12.92 -16.18 7.35
CA GLY A 165 -13.77 -15.38 6.45
C GLY A 165 -13.00 -14.60 5.38
N LEU A 166 -11.76 -14.95 5.09
CA LEU A 166 -10.95 -14.35 4.02
C LEU A 166 -11.11 -15.12 2.72
N ASP A 167 -12.25 -14.94 2.05
CA ASP A 167 -12.60 -15.68 0.83
C ASP A 167 -12.36 -14.91 -0.48
N THR A 168 -12.28 -13.58 -0.42
CA THR A 168 -12.33 -12.71 -1.60
C THR A 168 -11.07 -11.86 -1.65
N VAL A 169 -10.36 -11.89 -2.78
CA VAL A 169 -9.08 -11.19 -2.97
C VAL A 169 -9.23 -10.06 -3.98
N ARG A 170 -8.53 -8.94 -3.76
CA ARG A 170 -8.51 -7.77 -4.65
C ARG A 170 -7.16 -7.54 -5.30
N HIS A 171 -6.10 -7.73 -4.52
CA HIS A 171 -4.73 -7.50 -4.99
C HIS A 171 -3.80 -8.57 -4.44
N THR A 172 -2.68 -8.74 -5.13
CA THR A 172 -1.48 -9.39 -4.59
C THR A 172 -0.28 -8.47 -4.75
N ALA A 173 0.77 -8.70 -3.98
CA ALA A 173 2.06 -8.08 -4.21
C ALA A 173 3.19 -9.05 -3.87
N VAL A 174 4.27 -8.99 -4.64
CA VAL A 174 5.54 -9.65 -4.32
C VAL A 174 6.52 -8.60 -3.82
N ASP A 175 7.10 -8.84 -2.65
CA ASP A 175 8.25 -8.11 -2.13
C ASP A 175 9.54 -8.77 -2.63
N TRP A 176 10.31 -8.07 -3.45
CA TRP A 176 11.51 -8.59 -4.09
C TRP A 176 12.70 -8.71 -3.14
N ARG A 177 12.68 -8.01 -2.00
CA ARG A 177 13.82 -7.97 -1.07
C ARG A 177 13.73 -9.07 -0.03
N THR A 178 12.52 -9.36 0.41
CA THR A 178 12.24 -10.34 1.47
C THR A 178 11.65 -11.63 0.94
N SER A 179 11.36 -11.71 -0.36
CA SER A 179 10.63 -12.83 -0.97
C SER A 179 9.34 -13.15 -0.22
N THR A 180 8.65 -12.10 0.24
CA THR A 180 7.33 -12.21 0.86
C THR A 180 6.24 -11.89 -0.16
N VAL A 181 5.06 -12.44 0.08
CA VAL A 181 3.85 -12.16 -0.68
C VAL A 181 2.87 -11.43 0.20
N ASN A 182 2.25 -10.38 -0.31
CA ASN A 182 1.05 -9.84 0.29
C ASN A 182 -0.19 -10.27 -0.49
N ILE A 183 -1.23 -10.72 0.21
CA ILE A 183 -2.56 -10.96 -0.35
C ILE A 183 -3.52 -9.97 0.29
N TYR A 184 -4.25 -9.22 -0.54
CA TYR A 184 -5.16 -8.16 -0.11
C TYR A 184 -6.59 -8.61 -0.30
N PHE A 185 -7.27 -8.90 0.81
CA PHE A 185 -8.63 -9.36 0.87
C PHE A 185 -9.62 -8.20 0.92
N TRP A 186 -10.81 -8.43 0.35
CA TRP A 186 -12.01 -7.71 0.70
C TRP A 186 -12.67 -8.43 1.87
N VAL A 187 -12.80 -7.76 3.01
CA VAL A 187 -13.58 -8.27 4.15
C VAL A 187 -14.92 -7.57 4.13
N ASN A 188 -16.00 -8.35 4.01
CA ASN A 188 -17.36 -7.82 3.92
C ASN A 188 -17.91 -7.48 5.31
N GLY A 189 -18.61 -6.35 5.40
CA GLY A 189 -19.28 -5.91 6.62
C GLY A 189 -18.37 -5.25 7.65
N GLU A 190 -18.98 -4.94 8.79
CA GLU A 190 -18.30 -4.29 9.90
C GLU A 190 -17.35 -5.23 10.64
N ILE A 191 -16.24 -4.67 11.12
CA ILE A 191 -15.34 -5.35 12.04
C ILE A 191 -15.88 -5.25 13.48
N ASP A 192 -15.83 -6.38 14.19
CA ASP A 192 -15.99 -6.45 15.64
C ASP A 192 -14.71 -7.00 16.30
N LEU A 193 -14.68 -7.07 17.63
CA LEU A 193 -13.49 -7.46 18.37
C LEU A 193 -13.12 -8.93 18.19
N GLU A 194 -14.11 -9.80 18.00
CA GLU A 194 -13.87 -11.23 17.77
C GLU A 194 -13.24 -11.46 16.40
N ILE A 195 -13.81 -10.86 15.36
CA ILE A 195 -13.27 -10.89 14.00
C ILE A 195 -11.88 -10.25 13.96
N ALA A 196 -11.70 -9.07 14.55
CA ALA A 196 -10.42 -8.39 14.56
C ALA A 196 -9.32 -9.24 15.20
N ASN A 197 -9.62 -9.88 16.34
CA ASN A 197 -8.65 -10.73 17.04
C ASN A 197 -8.36 -12.04 16.29
N ARG A 198 -9.35 -12.64 15.63
CA ARG A 198 -9.11 -13.78 14.72
C ARG A 198 -8.17 -13.40 13.57
N LEU A 199 -8.41 -12.26 12.94
CA LEU A 199 -7.60 -11.76 11.83
C LEU A 199 -6.17 -11.41 12.27
N VAL A 200 -6.01 -10.68 13.38
CA VAL A 200 -4.68 -10.36 13.95
C VAL A 200 -3.94 -11.62 14.37
N GLY A 201 -4.66 -12.60 14.93
CA GLY A 201 -4.13 -13.89 15.37
C GLY A 201 -3.45 -14.69 14.25
N LEU A 202 -3.82 -14.49 12.98
CA LEU A 202 -3.15 -15.12 11.84
C LEU A 202 -1.62 -14.86 11.82
N SER A 203 -1.20 -13.67 12.26
CA SER A 203 0.22 -13.30 12.31
C SER A 203 0.90 -13.61 13.64
N GLY A 204 0.17 -14.21 14.60
CA GLY A 204 0.60 -14.30 15.99
C GLY A 204 0.75 -12.92 16.67
N GLY A 205 0.09 -11.89 16.13
CA GLY A 205 0.04 -10.55 16.71
C GLY A 205 -0.69 -10.52 18.05
N THR A 206 -0.48 -9.44 18.82
CA THR A 206 -1.19 -9.27 20.10
C THR A 206 -2.66 -8.94 19.84
N ALA A 207 -3.56 -9.58 20.58
CA ALA A 207 -4.98 -9.26 20.52
C ALA A 207 -5.24 -7.75 20.78
N LEU A 208 -6.13 -7.16 19.98
CA LEU A 208 -6.53 -5.78 20.11
C LEU A 208 -7.38 -5.59 21.37
N THR A 209 -7.23 -4.41 21.99
CA THR A 209 -8.20 -3.93 22.98
C THR A 209 -9.41 -3.33 22.28
N LYS A 210 -10.51 -3.17 23.01
CA LYS A 210 -11.72 -2.54 22.47
C LYS A 210 -11.44 -1.10 22.03
N GLU A 211 -10.67 -0.35 22.80
CA GLU A 211 -10.33 1.04 22.50
C GLU A 211 -9.54 1.15 21.19
N LYS A 212 -8.57 0.24 20.97
CA LYS A 212 -7.81 0.23 19.72
C LYS A 212 -8.67 -0.16 18.52
N LEU A 213 -9.59 -1.10 18.71
CA LEU A 213 -10.56 -1.45 17.67
C LEU A 213 -11.46 -0.26 17.36
N ASP A 214 -11.99 0.43 18.36
CA ASP A 214 -12.90 1.57 18.16
C ASP A 214 -12.19 2.69 17.38
N GLU A 215 -10.89 2.94 17.66
CA GLU A 215 -10.05 3.84 16.87
C GLU A 215 -10.01 3.41 15.39
N ILE A 216 -9.65 2.15 15.11
CA ILE A 216 -9.56 1.63 13.74
C ILE A 216 -10.93 1.65 13.05
N LYS A 217 -11.97 1.17 13.73
CA LYS A 217 -13.34 1.05 13.22
C LYS A 217 -13.93 2.40 12.84
N SER A 218 -13.63 3.47 13.59
CA SER A 218 -14.02 4.84 13.23
C SER A 218 -13.47 5.30 11.87
N GLN A 219 -12.43 4.62 11.37
CA GLN A 219 -11.78 4.91 10.10
C GLN A 219 -12.22 4.02 8.95
N LEU A 220 -13.09 3.03 9.19
CA LEU A 220 -13.58 2.12 8.16
C LEU A 220 -14.99 2.52 7.70
N ILE A 221 -15.42 1.92 6.57
CA ILE A 221 -16.82 1.99 6.13
C ILE A 221 -17.57 0.73 6.58
N PRO A 222 -18.89 0.82 6.86
CA PRO A 222 -19.67 -0.33 7.32
C PRO A 222 -19.76 -1.50 6.33
N GLU A 223 -19.67 -1.22 5.03
CA GLU A 223 -19.85 -2.22 3.98
C GLU A 223 -18.67 -3.20 3.87
N GLY A 224 -17.49 -2.82 4.36
CA GLY A 224 -16.31 -3.66 4.30
C GLY A 224 -15.00 -2.88 4.24
N PHE A 225 -13.90 -3.61 4.35
CA PHE A 225 -12.56 -3.03 4.40
C PHE A 225 -11.53 -3.88 3.67
N THR A 226 -10.36 -3.28 3.40
CA THR A 226 -9.22 -4.01 2.84
C THR A 226 -8.37 -4.56 3.98
N PHE A 227 -8.11 -5.86 3.95
CA PHE A 227 -7.24 -6.55 4.88
C PHE A 227 -6.08 -7.19 4.12
N ALA A 228 -4.85 -7.06 4.60
CA ALA A 228 -3.69 -7.65 3.94
C ALA A 228 -2.99 -8.64 4.85
N THR A 229 -2.48 -9.72 4.28
CA THR A 229 -1.48 -10.59 4.91
C THR A 229 -0.11 -10.31 4.31
N THR A 230 0.96 -10.62 5.04
CA THR A 230 2.33 -10.71 4.53
C THR A 230 2.83 -12.10 4.86
N ILE A 231 3.17 -12.86 3.83
CA ILE A 231 3.41 -14.29 3.89
C ILE A 231 4.83 -14.54 3.40
N ASN A 232 5.62 -15.26 4.20
CA ASN A 232 6.90 -15.78 3.76
C ASN A 232 6.68 -16.83 2.66
N SER A 233 7.13 -16.56 1.43
CA SER A 233 6.79 -17.43 0.29
C SER A 233 7.36 -18.84 0.40
N ALA A 234 8.50 -19.03 1.08
CA ALA A 234 9.11 -20.34 1.24
C ALA A 234 8.39 -21.19 2.31
N THR A 235 7.96 -20.56 3.41
CA THR A 235 7.46 -21.29 4.59
C THR A 235 5.94 -21.25 4.77
N GLY A 236 5.26 -20.30 4.12
CA GLY A 236 3.83 -20.07 4.32
C GLY A 236 3.51 -19.34 5.63
N ASN A 237 4.52 -18.98 6.43
CA ASN A 237 4.30 -18.24 7.66
C ASN A 237 3.72 -16.86 7.37
N ILE A 238 2.57 -16.54 7.98
CA ILE A 238 2.00 -15.20 7.97
C ILE A 238 2.78 -14.36 8.98
N GLU A 239 3.72 -13.56 8.48
CA GLU A 239 4.59 -12.74 9.32
C GLU A 239 3.87 -11.51 9.88
N ARG A 240 2.92 -10.97 9.10
CA ARG A 240 2.15 -9.77 9.44
C ARG A 240 0.76 -9.79 8.83
N VAL A 241 -0.12 -9.02 9.43
CA VAL A 241 -1.39 -8.61 8.81
C VAL A 241 -1.58 -7.10 8.90
N ALA A 242 -2.50 -6.55 8.12
CA ALA A 242 -2.83 -5.13 8.20
C ALA A 242 -4.29 -4.82 7.82
N VAL A 243 -4.89 -3.86 8.53
CA VAL A 243 -6.23 -3.31 8.22
C VAL A 243 -6.03 -1.94 7.57
N TYR A 244 -6.68 -1.69 6.43
CA TYR A 244 -6.54 -0.46 5.64
C TYR A 244 -7.80 0.39 5.68
N ALA A 245 -7.63 1.67 5.99
CA ALA A 245 -8.63 2.72 5.84
C ALA A 245 -8.25 3.63 4.66
N LEU A 246 -9.17 3.83 3.72
CA LEU A 246 -8.92 4.53 2.46
C LEU A 246 -9.74 5.82 2.36
N ARG A 247 -9.17 6.83 1.68
CA ARG A 247 -9.78 8.15 1.45
C ARG A 247 -10.10 8.85 2.77
N LEU A 248 -9.11 8.94 3.63
CA LEU A 248 -9.20 9.70 4.88
C LEU A 248 -9.06 11.20 4.59
N ASP A 249 -9.88 11.99 5.28
CA ASP A 249 -9.75 13.44 5.32
C ASP A 249 -8.42 13.80 6.01
N GLY A 250 -7.62 14.65 5.36
CA GLY A 250 -6.34 15.11 5.89
C GLY A 250 -6.48 15.88 7.21
N ASN A 251 -7.64 16.50 7.44
CA ASN A 251 -7.93 17.23 8.68
C ASN A 251 -8.43 16.32 9.81
N ALA A 252 -8.73 15.05 9.52
CA ALA A 252 -9.30 14.09 10.46
C ALA A 252 -8.58 12.74 10.43
N LEU A 253 -7.25 12.77 10.26
CA LEU A 253 -6.42 11.58 10.34
C LEU A 253 -6.40 11.00 11.76
N PRO A 254 -6.36 9.66 11.92
CA PRO A 254 -6.20 9.04 13.23
C PRO A 254 -4.81 9.35 13.84
N PRO A 255 -4.58 9.04 15.12
CA PRO A 255 -3.25 9.14 15.72
C PRO A 255 -2.23 8.23 14.99
N VAL A 256 -1.30 8.84 14.26
CA VAL A 256 -0.29 8.12 13.45
C VAL A 256 1.16 8.26 13.96
N GLY A 257 1.37 9.10 14.98
CA GLY A 257 2.69 9.44 15.50
C GLY A 257 3.41 10.53 14.69
N GLU A 258 4.44 11.13 15.28
CA GLU A 258 5.12 12.33 14.75
C GLU A 258 5.64 12.14 13.32
N ARG A 259 6.37 11.04 13.06
CA ARG A 259 6.95 10.80 11.73
C ARG A 259 5.89 10.75 10.62
N LEU A 260 4.75 10.10 10.86
CA LEU A 260 3.68 10.06 9.86
C LEU A 260 2.90 11.38 9.79
N ALA A 261 2.79 12.13 10.88
CA ALA A 261 2.26 13.49 10.83
C ALA A 261 3.11 14.38 9.92
N THR A 262 4.44 14.34 10.06
CA THR A 262 5.39 15.01 9.14
C THR A 262 5.20 14.53 7.71
N PHE A 263 5.07 13.21 7.49
CA PHE A 263 4.82 12.67 6.15
C PHE A 263 3.56 13.25 5.51
N PHE A 264 2.42 13.26 6.20
CA PHE A 264 1.18 13.79 5.65
C PHE A 264 1.21 15.32 5.44
N GLN A 265 2.00 16.03 6.24
CA GLN A 265 2.21 17.47 6.09
C GLN A 265 3.09 17.81 4.87
N ASP A 266 4.18 17.07 4.67
CA ASP A 266 5.22 17.44 3.71
C ASP A 266 5.08 16.75 2.35
N ALA A 267 4.49 15.54 2.30
CA ALA A 267 4.27 14.82 1.06
C ALA A 267 3.26 15.56 0.18
N LYS A 268 3.74 16.03 -0.98
CA LYS A 268 2.94 16.80 -1.94
C LYS A 268 1.87 15.92 -2.60
N SER A 269 0.75 16.54 -2.94
CA SER A 269 -0.28 15.98 -3.80
C SER A 269 -0.68 17.05 -4.81
N TYR A 270 -0.74 16.65 -6.07
CA TYR A 270 -1.10 17.42 -7.26
C TYR A 270 -2.35 16.86 -7.95
N ASP A 271 -2.97 15.84 -7.36
CA ASP A 271 -4.33 15.42 -7.71
C ASP A 271 -5.32 16.53 -7.35
N HIS A 272 -6.42 16.65 -8.09
CA HIS A 272 -7.50 17.57 -7.66
C HIS A 272 -8.05 17.19 -6.30
N LYS A 273 -8.05 15.88 -6.03
CA LYS A 273 -8.57 15.32 -4.80
C LYS A 273 -7.52 14.47 -4.12
N ASP A 274 -6.98 15.04 -3.06
CA ASP A 274 -6.06 14.34 -2.18
C ASP A 274 -6.69 13.09 -1.58
N ILE A 275 -5.94 11.99 -1.63
CA ILE A 275 -6.31 10.73 -1.00
C ILE A 275 -5.25 10.40 0.04
N ASN A 276 -5.67 10.31 1.29
CA ASN A 276 -4.86 9.75 2.37
C ASN A 276 -5.33 8.33 2.69
N ILE A 277 -4.39 7.45 2.98
CA ILE A 277 -4.61 6.06 3.35
C ILE A 277 -3.80 5.80 4.61
N VAL A 278 -4.42 5.13 5.59
CA VAL A 278 -3.75 4.66 6.79
C VAL A 278 -3.97 3.16 6.92
N ALA A 279 -2.92 2.43 7.29
CA ALA A 279 -3.04 1.02 7.61
C ALA A 279 -2.32 0.65 8.90
N TRP A 280 -3.01 -0.06 9.79
CA TRP A 280 -2.45 -0.60 11.02
C TRP A 280 -1.92 -1.99 10.74
N SER A 281 -0.61 -2.17 10.86
CA SER A 281 0.07 -3.44 10.62
C SER A 281 0.43 -4.12 11.93
N PHE A 282 0.07 -5.40 12.06
CA PHE A 282 0.28 -6.23 13.24
C PHE A 282 1.22 -7.39 12.92
N GLY A 283 2.09 -7.77 13.85
CA GLY A 283 2.94 -8.97 13.68
C GLY A 283 3.47 -9.53 15.00
N ARG A 284 3.90 -10.80 15.00
CA ARG A 284 4.31 -11.53 16.22
C ARG A 284 5.54 -10.95 16.90
N GLY A 285 5.49 -10.61 18.20
CA GLY A 285 6.62 -10.45 19.16
C GLY A 285 6.47 -9.29 20.17
N GLU A 286 7.58 -8.77 20.73
CA GLU A 286 7.53 -7.78 21.84
C GLU A 286 6.73 -6.53 21.50
N LYS A 287 5.87 -6.09 22.45
CA LYS A 287 4.99 -4.93 22.30
C LYS A 287 5.78 -3.68 21.89
N GLY A 288 5.35 -3.02 20.83
CA GLY A 288 5.87 -1.70 20.41
C GLY A 288 7.03 -1.70 19.41
N THR A 289 7.65 -2.85 19.11
CA THR A 289 8.69 -2.94 18.05
C THR A 289 8.19 -3.61 16.77
N LYS A 290 6.96 -4.16 16.79
CA LYS A 290 6.43 -4.98 15.70
C LYS A 290 5.19 -4.42 15.05
N ASP A 291 4.30 -3.80 15.80
CA ASP A 291 3.16 -3.12 15.21
C ASP A 291 3.60 -1.75 14.71
N TYR A 292 3.14 -1.39 13.53
CA TYR A 292 3.45 -0.09 12.96
C TYR A 292 2.32 0.37 12.05
N ILE A 293 2.27 1.67 11.83
CA ILE A 293 1.28 2.29 10.95
C ILE A 293 1.96 2.61 9.62
N LYS A 294 1.23 2.40 8.54
CA LYS A 294 1.60 2.83 7.18
C LYS A 294 0.74 4.02 6.81
N GLY A 295 1.36 5.04 6.22
CA GLY A 295 0.66 6.15 5.57
C GLY A 295 0.89 6.06 4.07
N GLU A 296 -0.14 6.28 3.26
CA GLU A 296 -0.02 6.50 1.82
C GLU A 296 -0.78 7.79 1.45
N ARG A 297 -0.27 8.53 0.47
CA ARG A 297 -0.84 9.80 0.03
C ARG A 297 -0.75 9.92 -1.49
N SER A 298 -1.81 10.37 -2.14
CA SER A 298 -1.78 10.69 -3.58
C SER A 298 -0.65 11.65 -3.92
N TYR A 299 -0.07 11.50 -5.11
CA TYR A 299 0.89 12.46 -5.66
C TYR A 299 0.37 13.10 -6.94
N SER A 300 0.11 12.32 -8.00
CA SER A 300 -0.43 12.83 -9.26
C SER A 300 -1.14 11.72 -10.02
N GLY A 301 -1.85 12.08 -11.09
CA GLY A 301 -2.50 11.10 -11.94
C GLY A 301 -3.77 10.50 -11.34
N GLU A 302 -4.49 11.22 -10.48
CA GLU A 302 -5.86 10.95 -10.03
C GLU A 302 -6.06 9.58 -9.36
N LEU A 303 -5.39 9.39 -8.21
CA LEU A 303 -5.46 8.16 -7.41
C LEU A 303 -6.90 7.81 -7.01
N ASN A 304 -7.72 8.82 -6.66
CA ASN A 304 -9.14 8.61 -6.33
C ASN A 304 -9.87 7.83 -7.43
N ASN A 305 -9.64 8.22 -8.69
CA ASN A 305 -10.32 7.63 -9.84
C ASN A 305 -9.88 6.18 -10.08
N VAL A 306 -8.58 5.88 -9.88
CA VAL A 306 -8.07 4.52 -9.96
C VAL A 306 -8.71 3.64 -8.88
N LEU A 307 -8.67 4.07 -7.62
CA LEU A 307 -9.20 3.28 -6.51
C LEU A 307 -10.71 3.08 -6.61
N GLN A 308 -11.46 4.08 -7.09
CA GLN A 308 -12.88 3.99 -7.34
C GLN A 308 -13.18 3.01 -8.50
N GLY A 309 -12.44 3.10 -9.61
CA GLY A 309 -12.55 2.16 -10.73
C GLY A 309 -12.26 0.71 -10.33
N TRP A 310 -11.37 0.49 -9.37
CA TRP A 310 -11.08 -0.83 -8.79
C TRP A 310 -12.06 -1.28 -7.70
N GLY A 311 -13.14 -0.52 -7.44
CA GLY A 311 -14.15 -0.86 -6.46
C GLY A 311 -13.62 -0.96 -5.03
N SER A 312 -12.71 -0.06 -4.65
CA SER A 312 -12.11 0.00 -3.30
C SER A 312 -13.12 0.47 -2.24
N PRO A 313 -13.00 0.03 -0.97
CA PRO A 313 -13.84 0.52 0.13
C PRO A 313 -13.41 1.94 0.53
N LEU A 314 -13.82 2.93 -0.26
CA LEU A 314 -13.48 4.33 -0.03
C LEU A 314 -14.50 4.97 0.92
N LYS A 315 -14.05 5.63 1.99
CA LYS A 315 -14.93 6.44 2.85
C LYS A 315 -15.74 7.44 2.03
N PRO A 316 -17.06 7.59 2.20
CA PRO A 316 -17.85 8.59 1.49
C PRO A 316 -17.23 9.98 1.56
N GLU A 317 -17.51 10.81 0.57
CA GLU A 317 -17.12 12.21 0.64
C GLU A 317 -17.82 12.87 1.82
N THR A 318 -17.05 13.48 2.72
CA THR A 318 -17.61 14.42 3.68
C THR A 318 -18.13 15.60 2.88
N ALA A 319 -19.43 15.86 2.95
CA ALA A 319 -20.00 17.05 2.36
C ALA A 319 -19.27 18.26 2.96
N VAL A 320 -18.65 19.07 2.10
CA VAL A 320 -18.07 20.35 2.53
C VAL A 320 -19.25 21.20 2.98
N ALA A 321 -19.37 21.39 4.30
CA ALA A 321 -20.36 22.28 4.90
C ALA A 321 -20.00 23.75 4.63
#